data_AF-A0A976JNF7-F1
#
_entry.id   AF-A0A976JNF7-F1
#
_cell.length_a   1.000
_cell.length_b   1.000
_cell.length_c   1.000
_cell.angle_alpha   90.00
_cell.angle_beta   90.00
_cell.angle_gamma   90.00
#
_symmetry.space_group_name_H-M   'P 1'
#
loop_
_entity.id
_entity.type
_entity.pdbx_description
1 polymer ?
#
loop_
_entity_poly.entity_id
_entity_poly.type
_entity_poly.pdbx_seq_one_letter_code
_entity_poly.pdbx_strand_id
1 'polypeptide(L)'
;MLLHGWGSDSRIWQEALPLLTPHFHLLLVDLPGFGDSPVLDDNDGLDDFLQALLVVLPERCSLVGWSLGGMLATALASRYPERIAQLVTIASNPSFVQTKDWVTAMPGKVFADFSESYRQQPALCLKRFQGLQSRGDGRERDLVKQLRAFSRLPTPSQGAGWQRGLELLQELDNRSALADLSVPGLHIFGDSDQLVPVATAKALQNLNPAQQVVVLDETAHVPLLSCPQRLVETITNYLQADRYRLDKVHIAKSFSRAANSYDSVARLQRQVGQQLLEQLSPGLDSANVVDLGCGTGYFTTRLAERFMPAALKGIDLAQGMLDYARQHYGDCATWVCDDAESLALPDRSVDLIFSNLAFQWCERLPQLAEELARVLKPGGVVAFTSLGEKTLYELRQAWAAVDGYVHVNRFLPAQQWQEVFVQAGFHFNYFAVEPEVLQYRDLRHLTSELKGLGAHNVNQGRNRKMTGRDPIRRLMNAYEQFRDDDGQLPATWEVIYGVARKDG
;
A
#
# COMPACT_ATOMS: atom_id res chain seq x y z
N MET A 1 5.40 -0.10 16.55
CA MET A 1 5.51 -1.03 17.69
C MET A 1 4.63 -2.23 17.42
N LEU A 2 5.09 -3.44 17.74
CA LEU A 2 4.41 -4.70 17.46
C LEU A 2 4.05 -5.40 18.78
N LEU A 3 2.76 -5.73 18.96
CA LEU A 3 2.22 -6.44 20.13
C LEU A 3 1.74 -7.83 19.76
N HIS A 4 2.21 -8.85 20.48
CA HIS A 4 1.78 -10.24 20.28
C HIS A 4 0.42 -10.53 20.96
N GLY A 5 -0.17 -11.68 20.61
CA GLY A 5 -1.40 -12.20 21.20
C GLY A 5 -1.16 -13.09 22.41
N TRP A 6 -2.25 -13.53 23.04
CA TRP A 6 -2.19 -14.49 24.16
C TRP A 6 -1.59 -15.82 23.73
N GLY A 7 -0.84 -16.48 24.62
CA GLY A 7 -0.26 -17.79 24.37
C GLY A 7 1.02 -17.77 23.53
N SER A 8 1.65 -16.60 23.39
CA SER A 8 2.86 -16.36 22.60
C SER A 8 3.71 -15.25 23.22
N ASP A 9 4.82 -14.91 22.54
CA ASP A 9 5.66 -13.73 22.78
C ASP A 9 6.05 -13.08 21.44
N SER A 10 6.92 -12.07 21.49
CA SER A 10 7.43 -11.30 20.34
C SER A 10 8.01 -12.13 19.21
N ARG A 11 8.49 -13.36 19.47
CA ARG A 11 9.08 -14.23 18.43
C ARG A 11 8.05 -14.65 17.38
N ILE A 12 6.75 -14.52 17.67
CA ILE A 12 5.67 -14.81 16.72
C ILE A 12 5.83 -14.01 15.42
N TRP A 13 6.43 -12.83 15.48
CA TRP A 13 6.67 -11.96 14.34
C TRP A 13 7.80 -12.41 13.41
N GLN A 14 8.55 -13.46 13.74
CA GLN A 14 9.82 -13.77 13.08
C GLN A 14 9.75 -13.94 11.55
N GLU A 15 8.65 -14.48 11.02
CA GLU A 15 8.47 -14.65 9.56
C GLU A 15 8.11 -13.33 8.88
N ALA A 16 7.46 -12.41 9.61
CA ALA A 16 7.14 -11.07 9.13
C ALA A 16 8.30 -10.08 9.28
N LEU A 17 9.26 -10.33 10.18
CA LEU A 17 10.37 -9.41 10.46
C LEU A 17 11.24 -9.10 9.25
N PRO A 18 11.76 -10.08 8.47
CA PRO A 18 12.58 -9.80 7.29
C PRO A 18 11.84 -8.98 6.22
N LEU A 19 10.50 -9.04 6.23
CA LEU A 19 9.65 -8.33 5.28
C LEU A 19 9.31 -6.91 5.76
N LEU A 20 9.24 -6.67 7.08
CA LEU A 20 8.90 -5.38 7.67
C LEU A 20 10.12 -4.47 7.91
N THR A 21 11.28 -5.04 8.24
CA THR A 21 12.50 -4.26 8.54
C THR A 21 13.03 -3.41 7.39
N PRO A 22 12.83 -3.73 6.10
CA PRO A 22 13.17 -2.82 5.00
C PRO A 22 12.33 -1.53 5.01
N HIS A 23 11.17 -1.54 5.66
CA HIS A 23 10.18 -0.45 5.58
C HIS A 23 10.08 0.37 6.87
N PHE A 24 10.40 -0.23 8.02
CA PHE A 24 10.13 0.36 9.33
C PHE A 24 11.23 0.05 10.36
N HIS A 25 11.42 0.97 11.31
CA HIS A 25 12.10 0.65 12.57
C HIS A 25 11.11 -0.07 13.48
N LEU A 26 11.43 -1.29 13.90
CA LEU A 26 10.51 -2.14 14.64
C LEU A 26 10.90 -2.20 16.12
N LEU A 27 9.92 -1.92 16.99
CA LEU A 27 9.96 -2.22 18.41
C LEU A 27 9.01 -3.38 18.67
N LEU A 28 9.55 -4.52 19.09
CA LEU A 28 8.78 -5.69 19.49
C LEU A 28 8.68 -5.68 21.01
N VAL A 29 7.49 -5.90 21.53
CA VAL A 29 7.24 -5.87 22.97
C VAL A 29 6.60 -7.18 23.41
N ASP A 30 7.22 -7.82 24.39
CA ASP A 30 6.58 -8.87 25.16
C ASP A 30 5.63 -8.24 26.17
N LEU A 31 4.36 -8.66 26.16
CA LEU A 31 3.36 -8.18 27.09
C LEU A 31 3.75 -8.53 28.53
N PRO A 32 3.30 -7.77 29.55
CA PRO A 32 3.60 -8.08 30.94
C PRO A 32 3.25 -9.53 31.31
N GLY A 33 4.23 -10.26 31.85
CA GLY A 33 4.14 -11.68 32.20
C GLY A 33 4.28 -12.67 31.05
N PHE A 34 4.61 -12.22 29.84
CA PHE A 34 4.93 -13.03 28.66
C PHE A 34 6.40 -12.87 28.26
N GLY A 35 6.92 -13.84 27.51
CA GLY A 35 8.27 -13.78 26.94
C GLY A 35 9.34 -13.48 27.99
N ASP A 36 10.08 -12.37 27.81
CA ASP A 36 11.09 -11.91 28.75
C ASP A 36 10.61 -10.75 29.66
N SER A 37 9.34 -10.34 29.54
CA SER A 37 8.73 -9.28 30.37
C SER A 37 8.30 -9.80 31.74
N PRO A 38 8.53 -9.04 32.83
CA PRO A 38 8.10 -9.42 34.17
C PRO A 38 6.57 -9.39 34.29
N VAL A 39 6.04 -10.14 35.25
CA VAL A 39 4.63 -10.02 35.69
C VAL A 39 4.48 -8.70 36.45
N LEU A 40 3.31 -8.07 36.35
CA LEU A 40 2.98 -6.87 37.15
C LEU A 40 2.64 -7.28 38.60
N ASP A 41 2.87 -6.38 39.55
CA ASP A 41 2.53 -6.59 40.96
C ASP A 41 1.00 -6.57 41.19
N ASP A 42 0.55 -6.78 42.45
CA ASP A 42 -0.84 -7.07 42.89
C ASP A 42 -1.97 -6.08 42.49
N ASN A 43 -1.69 -5.06 41.67
CA ASN A 43 -2.66 -4.21 40.97
C ASN A 43 -2.39 -4.29 39.46
N ASP A 44 -2.83 -5.37 38.81
CA ASP A 44 -2.56 -5.70 37.40
C ASP A 44 -3.78 -5.47 36.48
N GLY A 45 -4.52 -4.39 36.74
CA GLY A 45 -5.69 -4.00 35.96
C GLY A 45 -5.35 -3.71 34.50
N LEU A 46 -6.39 -3.54 33.67
CA LEU A 46 -6.20 -3.10 32.28
C LEU A 46 -5.35 -1.82 32.22
N ASP A 47 -5.63 -0.87 33.10
CA ASP A 47 -4.94 0.43 33.12
C ASP A 47 -3.45 0.26 33.40
N ASP A 48 -3.07 -0.67 34.28
CA ASP A 48 -1.67 -0.98 34.59
C ASP A 48 -0.96 -1.66 33.41
N PHE A 49 -1.64 -2.57 32.71
CA PHE A 49 -1.16 -3.16 31.45
C PHE A 49 -0.91 -2.09 30.39
N LEU A 50 -1.87 -1.18 30.19
CA LEU A 50 -1.73 -0.09 29.22
C LEU A 50 -0.62 0.87 29.63
N GLN A 51 -0.47 1.17 30.92
CA GLN A 51 0.57 2.04 31.43
C GLN A 51 1.97 1.43 31.22
N ALA A 52 2.14 0.13 31.48
CA ALA A 52 3.39 -0.59 31.23
C ALA A 52 3.77 -0.53 29.74
N LEU A 53 2.80 -0.69 28.84
CA LEU A 53 3.03 -0.55 27.40
C LEU A 53 3.34 0.90 27.01
N LEU A 54 2.68 1.89 27.63
CA LEU A 54 2.89 3.32 27.35
C LEU A 54 4.31 3.79 27.70
N VAL A 55 4.92 3.20 28.74
CA VAL A 55 6.30 3.52 29.18
C VAL A 55 7.32 3.17 28.09
N VAL A 56 7.13 2.06 27.39
CA VAL A 56 8.03 1.64 26.30
C VAL A 56 7.59 2.15 24.93
N LEU A 57 6.38 2.72 24.83
CA LEU A 57 5.84 3.27 23.59
C LEU A 57 6.67 4.48 23.14
N PRO A 58 7.14 4.54 21.88
CA PRO A 58 7.79 5.73 21.34
C PRO A 58 6.92 6.98 21.44
N GLU A 59 7.51 8.18 21.36
CA GLU A 59 6.77 9.46 21.48
C GLU A 59 5.56 9.51 20.55
N ARG A 60 5.70 9.08 19.30
CA ARG A 60 4.57 8.83 18.39
C ARG A 60 4.90 7.71 17.43
N CYS A 61 4.02 6.70 17.30
CA CYS A 61 4.29 5.56 16.41
C CYS A 61 3.02 4.95 15.80
N SER A 62 3.19 4.17 14.73
CA SER A 62 2.17 3.24 14.28
C SER A 62 2.20 1.98 15.15
N LEU A 63 1.03 1.56 15.62
CA LEU A 63 0.87 0.45 16.56
C LEU A 63 0.18 -0.73 15.86
N VAL A 64 0.82 -1.89 15.88
CA VAL A 64 0.31 -3.12 15.26
C VAL A 64 0.14 -4.17 16.35
N GLY A 65 -1.06 -4.72 16.49
CA GLY A 65 -1.36 -5.74 17.48
C GLY A 65 -2.06 -6.95 16.89
N TRP A 66 -1.64 -8.14 17.31
CA TRP A 66 -2.28 -9.41 16.94
C TRP A 66 -3.08 -9.98 18.10
N SER A 67 -4.32 -10.42 17.84
CA SER A 67 -5.21 -11.04 18.84
C SER A 67 -5.36 -10.15 20.09
N LEU A 68 -5.09 -10.65 21.31
CA LEU A 68 -5.07 -9.83 22.54
C LEU A 68 -4.25 -8.54 22.38
N GLY A 69 -3.09 -8.59 21.71
CA GLY A 69 -2.27 -7.40 21.44
C GLY A 69 -2.99 -6.36 20.58
N GLY A 70 -3.89 -6.79 19.69
CA GLY A 70 -4.77 -5.91 18.90
C GLY A 70 -5.84 -5.23 19.75
N MET A 71 -6.39 -5.95 20.73
CA MET A 71 -7.35 -5.38 21.69
C MET A 71 -6.68 -4.34 22.60
N LEU A 72 -5.48 -4.63 23.10
CA LEU A 72 -4.68 -3.68 23.88
C LEU A 72 -4.24 -2.47 23.04
N ALA A 73 -3.84 -2.70 21.78
CA ALA A 73 -3.49 -1.63 20.85
C ALA A 73 -4.67 -0.68 20.58
N THR A 74 -5.87 -1.23 20.45
CA THR A 74 -7.11 -0.45 20.28
C THR A 74 -7.39 0.41 21.50
N ALA A 75 -7.26 -0.16 22.70
CA ALA A 75 -7.43 0.59 23.95
C ALA A 75 -6.40 1.72 24.08
N LEU A 76 -5.13 1.48 23.74
CA LEU A 76 -4.08 2.51 23.70
C LEU A 76 -4.41 3.63 22.69
N ALA A 77 -4.82 3.27 21.47
CA ALA A 77 -5.15 4.24 20.42
C ALA A 77 -6.35 5.11 20.78
N SER A 78 -7.34 4.56 21.50
CA SER A 78 -8.50 5.32 21.97
C SER A 78 -8.15 6.28 23.11
N ARG A 79 -7.31 5.87 24.05
CA ARG A 79 -6.96 6.66 25.24
C ARG A 79 -5.83 7.67 25.02
N TYR A 80 -4.89 7.36 24.13
CA TYR A 80 -3.71 8.18 23.84
C TYR A 80 -3.58 8.44 22.32
N PRO A 81 -4.61 9.00 21.66
CA PRO A 81 -4.62 9.19 20.21
C PRO A 81 -3.48 10.07 19.70
N GLU A 82 -2.94 10.97 20.53
CA GLU A 82 -1.78 11.80 20.21
C GLU A 82 -0.48 10.99 20.06
N ARG A 83 -0.38 9.86 20.75
CA ARG A 83 0.78 8.96 20.74
C ARG A 83 0.73 7.96 19.59
N ILE A 84 -0.46 7.73 19.01
CA ILE A 84 -0.66 6.70 17.97
C ILE A 84 -0.91 7.38 16.62
N ALA A 85 0.02 7.17 15.68
CA ALA A 85 -0.12 7.72 14.33
C ALA A 85 -1.18 6.96 13.53
N GLN A 86 -1.15 5.63 13.60
CA GLN A 86 -2.03 4.71 12.90
C GLN A 86 -2.15 3.41 13.72
N LEU A 87 -3.32 2.77 13.67
CA LEU A 87 -3.59 1.49 14.32
C LEU A 87 -3.67 0.38 13.27
N VAL A 88 -3.10 -0.78 13.58
CA VAL A 88 -3.34 -2.02 12.81
C VAL A 88 -3.70 -3.12 13.80
N THR A 89 -4.81 -3.80 13.57
CA THR A 89 -5.19 -4.99 14.34
C THR A 89 -5.27 -6.21 13.43
N ILE A 90 -4.80 -7.34 13.92
CA ILE A 90 -4.74 -8.60 13.16
C ILE A 90 -5.44 -9.67 13.98
N ALA A 91 -6.45 -10.33 13.40
CA ALA A 91 -7.22 -11.39 14.06
C ALA A 91 -7.68 -10.98 15.47
N SER A 92 -8.19 -9.75 15.62
CA SER A 92 -8.56 -9.15 16.90
C SER A 92 -10.03 -8.74 16.89
N ASN A 93 -10.78 -9.15 17.91
CA ASN A 93 -12.19 -8.80 18.06
C ASN A 93 -12.33 -7.56 18.96
N PRO A 94 -13.23 -6.60 18.65
CA PRO A 94 -13.57 -5.51 19.56
C PRO A 94 -13.97 -5.99 20.96
N SER A 95 -14.69 -7.11 21.04
CA SER A 95 -15.04 -7.79 22.28
C SER A 95 -14.92 -9.29 22.04
N PHE A 96 -13.93 -9.93 22.66
CA PHE A 96 -13.59 -11.32 22.33
C PHE A 96 -14.66 -12.31 22.76
N VAL A 97 -15.36 -12.04 23.86
CA VAL A 97 -16.44 -12.86 24.39
C VAL A 97 -17.79 -12.28 23.99
N GLN A 98 -18.70 -13.14 23.52
CA GLN A 98 -20.05 -12.73 23.13
C GLN A 98 -20.78 -12.03 24.27
N THR A 99 -21.41 -10.90 23.93
CA THR A 99 -22.40 -10.23 24.75
C THR A 99 -23.75 -10.25 24.03
N LYS A 100 -24.83 -9.84 24.71
CA LYS A 100 -26.17 -9.78 24.10
C LYS A 100 -26.20 -8.94 22.81
N ASP A 101 -25.40 -7.87 22.79
CA ASP A 101 -25.36 -6.90 21.69
C ASP A 101 -24.12 -7.08 20.78
N TRP A 102 -23.37 -8.18 20.95
CA TRP A 102 -22.21 -8.50 20.11
C TRP A 102 -22.09 -10.02 19.93
N VAL A 103 -22.79 -10.53 18.93
CA VAL A 103 -22.88 -11.96 18.64
C VAL A 103 -21.72 -12.49 17.78
N THR A 104 -20.99 -11.61 17.10
CA THR A 104 -19.83 -11.96 16.27
C THR A 104 -18.56 -12.07 17.10
N ALA A 105 -18.57 -12.94 18.11
CA ALA A 105 -17.48 -13.16 19.06
C ALA A 105 -17.47 -14.61 19.55
N MET A 106 -16.51 -14.97 20.42
CA MET A 106 -16.43 -16.31 21.01
C MET A 106 -17.56 -16.54 22.03
N PRO A 107 -18.31 -17.65 21.96
CA PRO A 107 -19.32 -17.95 22.98
C PRO A 107 -18.74 -18.01 24.39
N GLY A 108 -19.37 -17.32 25.35
CA GLY A 108 -18.84 -17.20 26.71
C GLY A 108 -18.60 -18.54 27.42
N LYS A 109 -19.43 -19.55 27.15
CA LYS A 109 -19.18 -20.91 27.68
C LYS A 109 -17.91 -21.55 27.09
N VAL A 110 -17.68 -21.41 25.79
CA VAL A 110 -16.49 -21.94 25.12
C VAL A 110 -15.23 -21.28 25.69
N PHE A 111 -15.28 -19.96 25.90
CA PHE A 111 -14.20 -19.22 26.54
C PHE A 111 -13.96 -19.66 27.99
N ALA A 112 -15.00 -19.77 28.80
CA ALA A 112 -14.89 -20.18 30.21
C ALA A 112 -14.31 -21.60 30.35
N ASP A 113 -14.76 -22.54 29.50
CA ASP A 113 -14.25 -23.91 29.47
C ASP A 113 -12.75 -23.93 29.06
N PHE A 114 -12.33 -23.06 28.14
CA PHE A 114 -10.93 -22.90 27.76
C PHE A 114 -10.06 -22.37 28.91
N SER A 115 -10.52 -21.30 29.57
CA SER A 115 -9.80 -20.70 30.71
C SER A 115 -9.67 -21.67 31.88
N GLU A 116 -10.70 -22.46 32.16
CA GLU A 116 -10.61 -23.51 33.17
C GLU A 116 -9.65 -24.64 32.76
N SER A 117 -9.67 -25.05 31.48
CA SER A 117 -8.71 -26.03 30.97
C SER A 117 -7.26 -25.54 31.07
N TYR A 118 -7.02 -24.23 30.90
CA TYR A 118 -5.69 -23.65 31.08
C TYR A 118 -5.26 -23.73 32.55
N ARG A 119 -6.11 -23.33 33.51
CA ARG A 119 -5.80 -23.41 34.95
C ARG A 119 -5.48 -24.83 35.41
N GLN A 120 -6.22 -25.82 34.91
CA GLN A 120 -6.04 -27.22 35.32
C GLN A 120 -4.87 -27.91 34.61
N GLN A 121 -4.72 -27.71 33.30
CA GLN A 121 -3.74 -28.44 32.47
C GLN A 121 -3.13 -27.52 31.39
N PRO A 122 -2.25 -26.57 31.78
CA PRO A 122 -1.72 -25.56 30.86
C PRO A 122 -1.11 -26.16 29.58
N ALA A 123 -0.25 -27.18 29.72
CA ALA A 123 0.44 -27.78 28.59
C ALA A 123 -0.50 -28.46 27.57
N LEU A 124 -1.53 -29.17 28.05
CA LEU A 124 -2.51 -29.80 27.17
C LEU A 124 -3.43 -28.76 26.52
N CYS A 125 -3.85 -27.75 27.30
CA CYS A 125 -4.65 -26.63 26.80
C CYS A 125 -3.93 -25.93 25.65
N LEU A 126 -2.66 -25.58 25.82
CA LEU A 126 -1.85 -24.92 24.79
C LEU A 126 -1.64 -25.77 23.55
N LYS A 127 -1.43 -27.09 23.70
CA LYS A 127 -1.35 -28.00 22.55
C LYS A 127 -2.64 -28.01 21.71
N ARG A 128 -3.80 -27.92 22.36
CA ARG A 128 -5.11 -27.82 21.69
C ARG A 128 -5.30 -26.43 21.06
N PHE A 129 -4.90 -25.38 21.76
CA PHE A 129 -4.96 -23.99 21.29
C PHE A 129 -4.17 -23.79 20.00
N GLN A 130 -2.96 -24.35 19.88
CA GLN A 130 -2.18 -24.33 18.64
C GLN A 130 -2.93 -24.98 17.47
N GLY A 131 -3.62 -26.10 17.72
CA GLY A 131 -4.47 -26.72 16.70
C GLY A 131 -5.67 -25.87 16.31
N LEU A 132 -6.25 -25.14 17.26
CA LEU A 132 -7.37 -24.24 17.00
C LEU A 132 -6.97 -23.00 16.20
N GLN A 133 -5.78 -22.43 16.48
CA GLN A 133 -5.25 -21.27 15.75
C GLN A 133 -5.01 -21.54 14.26
N SER A 134 -4.65 -22.79 13.92
CA SER A 134 -4.35 -23.19 12.53
C SER A 134 -5.53 -23.79 11.78
N ARG A 135 -6.63 -24.11 12.48
CA ARG A 135 -7.74 -24.87 11.90
C ARG A 135 -8.40 -24.10 10.77
N GLY A 136 -8.56 -24.75 9.62
CA GLY A 136 -9.18 -24.16 8.43
C GLY A 136 -8.21 -23.38 7.53
N ASP A 137 -6.96 -23.18 7.96
CA ASP A 137 -5.94 -22.54 7.13
C ASP A 137 -5.47 -23.48 6.00
N GLY A 138 -5.17 -22.93 4.82
CA GLY A 138 -4.59 -23.69 3.71
C GLY A 138 -3.29 -24.43 4.05
N ARG A 139 -2.57 -23.97 5.10
CA ARG A 139 -1.31 -24.55 5.60
C ARG A 139 -1.43 -25.16 7.00
N GLU A 140 -2.63 -25.57 7.42
CA GLU A 140 -2.94 -26.03 8.78
C GLU A 140 -1.85 -26.92 9.42
N ARG A 141 -1.42 -27.99 8.73
CA ARG A 141 -0.45 -28.96 9.28
C ARG A 141 0.92 -28.36 9.58
N ASP A 142 1.40 -27.47 8.72
CA ASP A 142 2.71 -26.86 8.89
C ASP A 142 2.66 -25.75 9.95
N LEU A 143 1.56 -25.00 10.01
CA LEU A 143 1.33 -24.01 11.07
C LEU A 143 1.32 -24.64 12.45
N VAL A 144 0.63 -25.77 12.64
CA VAL A 144 0.64 -26.48 13.93
C VAL A 144 2.05 -26.88 14.34
N LYS A 145 2.90 -27.32 13.39
CA LYS A 145 4.31 -27.65 13.67
C LYS A 145 5.10 -26.40 14.06
N GLN A 146 4.94 -25.31 13.33
CA GLN A 146 5.61 -24.04 13.60
C GLN A 146 5.21 -23.47 14.96
N LEU A 147 3.92 -23.36 15.25
CA LEU A 147 3.40 -22.88 16.54
C LEU A 147 3.93 -23.73 17.71
N ARG A 148 4.03 -25.06 17.54
CA ARG A 148 4.65 -25.95 18.53
C ARG A 148 6.13 -25.70 18.73
N ALA A 149 6.86 -25.34 17.67
CA ALA A 149 8.28 -25.01 17.75
C ALA A 149 8.53 -23.69 18.48
N PHE A 150 7.63 -22.70 18.37
CA PHE A 150 7.75 -21.41 19.06
C PHE A 150 7.25 -21.43 20.50
N SER A 151 6.29 -22.31 20.79
CA SER A 151 5.62 -22.37 22.08
C SER A 151 6.61 -22.70 23.20
N ARG A 152 6.80 -21.71 24.09
CA ARG A 152 7.41 -21.93 25.40
C ARG A 152 6.28 -21.98 26.42
N LEU A 153 6.27 -23.02 27.24
CA LEU A 153 5.41 -23.02 28.42
C LEU A 153 5.86 -21.88 29.35
N PRO A 154 4.94 -21.16 29.99
CA PRO A 154 5.30 -20.15 30.96
C PRO A 154 6.13 -20.78 32.09
N THR A 155 7.14 -20.06 32.56
CA THR A 155 7.78 -20.42 33.83
C THR A 155 6.75 -20.31 34.97
N PRO A 156 6.96 -20.97 36.12
CA PRO A 156 6.02 -20.87 37.24
C PRO A 156 5.70 -19.44 37.66
N SER A 157 6.69 -18.54 37.60
CA SER A 157 6.50 -17.10 37.89
C SER A 157 5.69 -16.37 36.83
N GLN A 158 5.65 -16.84 35.57
CA GLN A 158 4.90 -16.24 34.46
C GLN A 158 3.48 -16.78 34.31
N GLY A 159 3.14 -17.89 34.98
CA GLY A 159 1.81 -18.50 34.90
C GLY A 159 0.68 -17.52 35.26
N ALA A 160 0.92 -16.62 36.22
CA ALA A 160 0.01 -15.56 36.61
C ALA A 160 -0.25 -14.56 35.48
N GLY A 161 0.79 -14.11 34.76
CA GLY A 161 0.63 -13.19 33.63
C GLY A 161 -0.16 -13.77 32.47
N TRP A 162 0.05 -15.06 32.17
CA TRP A 162 -0.75 -15.76 31.16
C TRP A 162 -2.20 -15.90 31.58
N GLN A 163 -2.48 -16.21 32.84
CA GLN A 163 -3.84 -16.24 33.38
C GLN A 163 -4.50 -14.86 33.28
N ARG A 164 -3.77 -13.79 33.65
CA ARG A 164 -4.25 -12.41 33.54
C ARG A 164 -4.56 -12.02 32.09
N GLY A 165 -3.75 -12.45 31.13
CA GLY A 165 -4.03 -12.23 29.71
C GLY A 165 -5.36 -12.84 29.23
N LEU A 166 -5.79 -13.98 29.80
CA LEU A 166 -7.13 -14.53 29.54
C LEU A 166 -8.21 -13.66 30.16
N GLU A 167 -8.01 -13.21 31.40
CA GLU A 167 -8.98 -12.33 32.06
C GLU A 167 -9.14 -11.01 31.31
N LEU A 168 -8.06 -10.43 30.80
CA LEU A 168 -8.12 -9.26 29.92
C LEU A 168 -8.90 -9.52 28.63
N LEU A 169 -8.74 -10.69 28.00
CA LEU A 169 -9.56 -11.08 26.83
C LEU A 169 -11.06 -11.13 27.19
N GLN A 170 -11.40 -11.53 28.42
CA GLN A 170 -12.78 -11.59 28.90
C GLN A 170 -13.34 -10.19 29.23
N GLU A 171 -12.52 -9.33 29.83
CA GLU A 171 -12.89 -8.01 30.35
C GLU A 171 -12.92 -6.92 29.26
N LEU A 172 -12.05 -7.00 28.27
CA LEU A 172 -11.89 -5.96 27.26
C LEU A 172 -13.09 -5.88 26.31
N ASP A 173 -13.71 -4.70 26.28
CA ASP A 173 -14.74 -4.33 25.32
C ASP A 173 -14.41 -2.99 24.67
N ASN A 174 -13.81 -3.05 23.49
CA ASN A 174 -13.40 -1.91 22.70
C ASN A 174 -14.50 -1.42 21.74
N ARG A 175 -15.76 -1.88 21.84
CA ARG A 175 -16.80 -1.47 20.88
C ARG A 175 -17.04 0.04 20.90
N SER A 176 -17.18 0.65 22.08
CA SER A 176 -17.31 2.11 22.20
C SER A 176 -16.02 2.81 21.74
N ALA A 177 -14.86 2.28 22.16
CA ALA A 177 -13.56 2.83 21.79
C ALA A 177 -13.36 2.88 20.27
N LEU A 178 -13.81 1.85 19.53
CA LEU A 178 -13.73 1.76 18.08
C LEU A 178 -14.76 2.63 17.37
N ALA A 179 -15.99 2.71 17.90
CA ALA A 179 -17.03 3.57 17.34
C ALA A 179 -16.55 5.04 17.27
N ASP A 180 -15.87 5.49 18.33
CA ASP A 180 -15.39 6.87 18.46
C ASP A 180 -13.92 7.05 18.03
N LEU A 181 -13.26 6.00 17.51
CA LEU A 181 -11.83 6.05 17.20
C LEU A 181 -11.54 7.02 16.05
N SER A 182 -10.82 8.10 16.36
CA SER A 182 -10.35 9.09 15.38
C SER A 182 -8.99 8.72 14.76
N VAL A 183 -8.21 7.86 15.41
CA VAL A 183 -6.96 7.34 14.87
C VAL A 183 -7.28 6.50 13.62
N PRO A 184 -6.60 6.72 12.49
CA PRO A 184 -6.77 5.88 11.31
C PRO A 184 -6.38 4.43 11.62
N GLY A 185 -7.29 3.48 11.41
CA GLY A 185 -7.04 2.07 11.64
C GLY A 185 -7.29 1.15 10.43
N LEU A 186 -6.48 0.10 10.37
CA LEU A 186 -6.65 -1.07 9.51
C LEU A 186 -6.91 -2.31 10.37
N HIS A 187 -7.95 -3.07 10.03
CA HIS A 187 -8.34 -4.28 10.74
C HIS A 187 -8.32 -5.48 9.78
N ILE A 188 -7.44 -6.44 10.06
CA ILE A 188 -7.17 -7.59 9.19
C ILE A 188 -7.73 -8.85 9.84
N PHE A 189 -8.59 -9.58 9.12
CA PHE A 189 -9.20 -10.84 9.55
C PHE A 189 -8.84 -11.98 8.58
N GLY A 190 -8.84 -13.21 9.09
CA GLY A 190 -8.82 -14.41 8.26
C GLY A 190 -10.25 -14.93 8.05
N ASP A 191 -10.58 -15.40 6.85
CA ASP A 191 -11.90 -15.96 6.54
C ASP A 191 -12.20 -17.29 7.25
N SER A 192 -11.16 -18.00 7.66
CA SER A 192 -11.19 -19.35 8.21
C SER A 192 -10.86 -19.38 9.71
N ASP A 193 -10.72 -18.20 10.33
CA ASP A 193 -10.39 -18.05 11.75
C ASP A 193 -11.50 -18.61 12.67
N GLN A 194 -11.12 -19.58 13.51
CA GLN A 194 -12.01 -20.27 14.44
C GLN A 194 -12.12 -19.57 15.81
N LEU A 195 -11.26 -18.60 16.10
CA LEU A 195 -11.22 -17.84 17.34
C LEU A 195 -11.92 -16.49 17.18
N VAL A 196 -11.71 -15.82 16.05
CA VAL A 196 -12.36 -14.55 15.71
C VAL A 196 -13.21 -14.75 14.46
N PRO A 197 -14.55 -14.85 14.58
CA PRO A 197 -15.41 -15.09 13.43
C PRO A 197 -15.26 -13.99 12.37
N VAL A 198 -15.12 -14.35 11.09
CA VAL A 198 -14.99 -13.38 9.98
C VAL A 198 -16.15 -12.39 9.90
N ALA A 199 -17.34 -12.76 10.39
CA ALA A 199 -18.49 -11.85 10.51
C ALA A 199 -18.17 -10.57 11.32
N THR A 200 -17.17 -10.62 12.19
CA THR A 200 -16.64 -9.45 12.92
C THR A 200 -16.14 -8.36 11.98
N ALA A 201 -15.58 -8.71 10.82
CA ALA A 201 -15.09 -7.76 9.82
C ALA A 201 -16.21 -6.80 9.37
N LYS A 202 -17.38 -7.36 9.04
CA LYS A 202 -18.55 -6.55 8.65
C LYS A 202 -19.13 -5.77 9.83
N ALA A 203 -19.17 -6.38 11.01
CA ALA A 203 -19.65 -5.70 12.23
C ALA A 203 -18.78 -4.49 12.59
N LEU A 204 -17.45 -4.61 12.48
CA LEU A 204 -16.50 -3.52 12.72
C LEU A 204 -16.66 -2.42 11.67
N GLN A 205 -16.78 -2.76 10.39
CA GLN A 205 -17.00 -1.78 9.33
C GLN A 205 -18.30 -0.97 9.54
N ASN A 206 -19.35 -1.62 10.06
CA ASN A 206 -20.60 -0.95 10.41
C ASN A 206 -20.46 -0.08 11.68
N LEU A 207 -19.63 -0.51 12.63
CA LEU A 207 -19.36 0.19 13.89
C LEU A 207 -18.63 1.52 13.65
N ASN A 208 -17.64 1.53 12.76
CA ASN A 208 -16.93 2.74 12.34
C ASN A 208 -16.56 2.69 10.85
N PRO A 209 -17.34 3.35 9.97
CA PRO A 209 -17.09 3.36 8.53
C PRO A 209 -15.78 4.05 8.10
N ALA A 210 -15.16 4.83 8.99
CA ALA A 210 -13.88 5.49 8.70
C ALA A 210 -12.67 4.55 8.80
N GLN A 211 -12.84 3.38 9.43
CA GLN A 211 -11.80 2.37 9.57
C GLN A 211 -11.75 1.49 8.32
N GLN A 212 -10.56 1.00 7.97
CA GLN A 212 -10.37 0.07 6.86
C GLN A 212 -10.41 -1.37 7.36
N VAL A 213 -11.11 -2.24 6.64
CA VAL A 213 -11.22 -3.66 6.96
C VAL A 213 -10.77 -4.50 5.77
N VAL A 214 -9.89 -5.48 6.04
CA VAL A 214 -9.39 -6.44 5.05
C VAL A 214 -9.63 -7.85 5.55
N VAL A 215 -10.10 -8.73 4.67
CA VAL A 215 -10.24 -10.16 4.93
C VAL A 215 -9.27 -10.90 4.03
N LEU A 216 -8.44 -11.76 4.61
CA LEU A 216 -7.52 -12.65 3.91
C LEU A 216 -8.20 -14.00 3.71
N ASP A 217 -8.19 -14.49 2.47
CA ASP A 217 -8.75 -15.79 2.10
C ASP A 217 -7.87 -16.97 2.56
N GLU A 218 -8.47 -18.13 2.77
CA GLU A 218 -7.81 -19.38 3.20
C GLU A 218 -6.91 -19.22 4.43
N THR A 219 -7.24 -18.26 5.30
CA THR A 219 -6.36 -17.80 6.39
C THR A 219 -7.06 -17.97 7.73
N ALA A 220 -6.41 -18.64 8.68
CA ALA A 220 -6.91 -18.79 10.04
C ALA A 220 -6.39 -17.68 10.98
N HIS A 221 -6.17 -17.98 12.26
CA HIS A 221 -5.90 -16.99 13.30
C HIS A 221 -4.48 -16.38 13.27
N VAL A 222 -3.55 -16.99 12.55
CA VAL A 222 -2.11 -16.67 12.59
C VAL A 222 -1.54 -16.26 11.21
N PRO A 223 -2.09 -15.22 10.55
CA PRO A 223 -1.66 -14.77 9.22
C PRO A 223 -0.17 -14.40 9.13
N LEU A 224 0.39 -14.01 10.28
CA LEU A 224 1.81 -13.68 10.47
C LEU A 224 2.75 -14.88 10.26
N LEU A 225 2.25 -16.12 10.34
CA LEU A 225 2.98 -17.34 9.95
C LEU A 225 2.45 -17.96 8.66
N SER A 226 1.13 -17.87 8.42
CA SER A 226 0.51 -18.57 7.29
C SER A 226 0.76 -17.88 5.95
N CYS A 227 0.59 -16.56 5.90
CA CYS A 227 0.73 -15.73 4.71
C CYS A 227 1.52 -14.43 5.01
N PRO A 228 2.77 -14.50 5.51
CA PRO A 228 3.51 -13.33 5.97
C PRO A 228 3.74 -12.28 4.87
N GLN A 229 3.96 -12.69 3.62
CA GLN A 229 4.11 -11.76 2.48
C GLN A 229 2.88 -10.89 2.29
N ARG A 230 1.72 -11.53 2.07
CA ARG A 230 0.44 -10.83 1.87
C ARG A 230 0.06 -9.95 3.06
N LEU A 231 0.28 -10.45 4.28
CA LEU A 231 0.03 -9.67 5.49
C LEU A 231 0.90 -8.41 5.53
N VAL A 232 2.21 -8.56 5.31
CA VAL A 232 3.17 -7.44 5.39
C VAL A 232 2.95 -6.44 4.25
N GLU A 233 2.62 -6.90 3.05
CA GLU A 233 2.22 -6.02 1.95
C GLU A 233 0.99 -5.19 2.33
N THR A 234 -0.05 -5.81 2.88
CA THR A 234 -1.26 -5.13 3.33
C THR A 234 -0.94 -4.06 4.38
N ILE A 235 -0.15 -4.41 5.40
CA ILE A 235 0.26 -3.49 6.47
C ILE A 235 1.12 -2.35 5.91
N THR A 236 2.10 -2.66 5.07
CA THR A 236 3.03 -1.68 4.52
C THR A 236 2.32 -0.70 3.61
N ASN A 237 1.39 -1.19 2.78
CA ASN A 237 0.56 -0.37 1.91
C ASN A 237 -0.24 0.65 2.70
N TYR A 238 -0.89 0.19 3.77
CA TYR A 238 -1.67 1.06 4.64
C TYR A 238 -0.81 2.08 5.40
N LEU A 239 0.23 1.62 6.09
CA LEU A 239 1.07 2.48 6.92
C LEU A 239 1.88 3.49 6.12
N GLN A 240 2.16 3.21 4.85
CA GLN A 240 2.89 4.13 3.98
C GLN A 240 2.01 4.91 3.00
N ALA A 241 0.69 4.69 2.97
CA ALA A 241 -0.22 5.32 2.01
C ALA A 241 -0.06 6.85 1.99
N ASP A 242 -0.06 7.49 3.16
CA ASP A 242 0.09 8.95 3.27
C ASP A 242 1.47 9.44 2.85
N ARG A 243 2.52 8.62 3.04
CA ARG A 243 3.88 8.99 2.65
C ARG A 243 4.02 9.15 1.15
N TYR A 244 3.23 8.43 0.36
CA TYR A 244 3.25 8.44 -1.11
C TYR A 244 2.07 9.19 -1.73
N ARG A 245 1.27 9.89 -0.91
CA ARG A 245 0.21 10.75 -1.43
C ARG A 245 0.83 11.87 -2.28
N LEU A 246 0.32 12.01 -3.50
CA LEU A 246 0.76 12.97 -4.51
C LEU A 246 0.02 14.29 -4.33
N ASP A 247 0.75 15.41 -4.41
CA ASP A 247 0.12 16.73 -4.47
C ASP A 247 -0.12 17.10 -5.94
N LYS A 248 -1.33 16.83 -6.45
CA LYS A 248 -1.73 17.11 -7.85
C LYS A 248 -1.53 18.57 -8.26
N VAL A 249 -1.79 19.51 -7.35
CA VAL A 249 -1.58 20.95 -7.61
C VAL A 249 -0.09 21.24 -7.79
N HIS A 250 0.76 20.62 -6.98
CA HIS A 250 2.20 20.77 -7.11
C HIS A 250 2.74 20.06 -8.37
N ILE A 251 2.20 18.90 -8.73
CA ILE A 251 2.49 18.18 -9.99
C ILE A 251 2.21 19.09 -11.18
N ALA A 252 0.99 19.63 -11.28
CA ALA A 252 0.56 20.51 -12.37
C ALA A 252 1.49 21.73 -12.49
N LYS A 253 1.85 22.36 -11.36
CA LYS A 253 2.79 23.49 -11.32
C LYS A 253 4.21 23.09 -11.74
N SER A 254 4.66 21.88 -11.39
CA SER A 254 5.99 21.37 -11.75
C SER A 254 6.11 21.19 -13.26
N PHE A 255 5.17 20.47 -13.86
CA PHE A 255 5.12 20.26 -15.30
C PHE A 255 4.91 21.57 -16.06
N SER A 256 4.03 22.46 -15.59
CA SER A 256 3.83 23.78 -16.21
C SER A 256 5.13 24.59 -16.31
N ARG A 257 6.01 24.54 -15.30
CA ARG A 257 7.33 25.21 -15.34
C ARG A 257 8.31 24.55 -16.30
N ALA A 258 8.18 23.23 -16.48
CA ALA A 258 9.08 22.43 -17.31
C ALA A 258 8.73 22.49 -18.80
N ALA A 259 7.55 22.98 -19.20
CA ALA A 259 7.03 22.90 -20.57
C ALA A 259 8.06 23.30 -21.67
N ASN A 260 8.78 24.41 -21.48
CA ASN A 260 9.76 24.89 -22.46
C ASN A 260 11.06 24.05 -22.53
N SER A 261 11.38 23.28 -21.50
CA SER A 261 12.57 22.41 -21.45
C SER A 261 12.23 20.93 -21.63
N TYR A 262 10.97 20.54 -21.46
CA TYR A 262 10.51 19.15 -21.39
C TYR A 262 10.97 18.34 -22.60
N ASP A 263 10.70 18.85 -23.80
CA ASP A 263 11.00 18.17 -25.06
C ASP A 263 12.49 17.92 -25.31
N SER A 264 13.38 18.67 -24.66
CA SER A 264 14.83 18.48 -24.77
C SER A 264 15.34 17.27 -23.96
N VAL A 265 14.55 16.80 -22.99
CA VAL A 265 14.91 15.74 -22.04
C VAL A 265 13.95 14.55 -22.07
N ALA A 266 12.90 14.59 -22.90
CA ALA A 266 11.84 13.59 -22.99
C ALA A 266 12.21 12.31 -23.79
N ARG A 267 13.44 11.81 -23.65
CA ARG A 267 13.95 10.67 -24.45
C ARG A 267 13.14 9.39 -24.20
N LEU A 268 12.94 9.03 -22.94
CA LEU A 268 12.13 7.86 -22.54
C LEU A 268 10.68 7.99 -23.03
N GLN A 269 10.07 9.15 -22.80
CA GLN A 269 8.67 9.43 -23.17
C GLN A 269 8.45 9.22 -24.68
N ARG A 270 9.38 9.70 -25.51
CA ARG A 270 9.28 9.55 -26.97
C ARG A 270 9.44 8.10 -27.40
N GLN A 271 10.42 7.38 -26.85
CA GLN A 271 10.64 5.96 -27.19
C GLN A 271 9.43 5.10 -26.81
N VAL A 272 9.02 5.17 -25.54
CA VAL A 272 7.92 4.38 -24.98
C VAL A 272 6.60 4.70 -25.69
N GLY A 273 6.31 5.98 -25.90
CA GLY A 273 5.07 6.37 -26.56
C GLY A 273 5.03 5.98 -28.05
N GLN A 274 6.18 5.96 -28.72
CA GLN A 274 6.26 5.48 -30.10
C GLN A 274 5.98 3.96 -30.18
N GLN A 275 6.58 3.17 -29.28
CA GLN A 275 6.31 1.74 -29.18
C GLN A 275 4.84 1.45 -28.85
N LEU A 276 4.23 2.22 -27.94
CA LEU A 276 2.80 2.10 -27.65
C LEU A 276 1.94 2.44 -28.87
N LEU A 277 2.27 3.52 -29.58
CA LEU A 277 1.55 3.94 -30.78
C LEU A 277 1.61 2.84 -31.85
N GLU A 278 2.73 2.14 -32.01
CA GLU A 278 2.89 1.00 -32.93
C GLU A 278 1.99 -0.20 -32.60
N GLN A 279 1.60 -0.39 -31.33
CA GLN A 279 0.67 -1.46 -30.93
C GLN A 279 -0.79 -1.19 -31.35
N LEU A 280 -1.15 0.04 -31.70
CA LEU A 280 -2.51 0.36 -32.13
C LEU A 280 -2.81 -0.18 -33.52
N SER A 281 -3.97 -0.82 -33.69
CA SER A 281 -4.40 -1.35 -34.98
C SER A 281 -4.61 -0.23 -36.02
N PRO A 282 -4.12 -0.38 -37.27
CA PRO A 282 -4.32 0.62 -38.33
C PRO A 282 -5.79 0.86 -38.72
N GLY A 283 -6.67 -0.12 -38.50
CA GLY A 283 -8.10 -0.05 -38.82
C GLY A 283 -9.01 0.28 -37.63
N LEU A 284 -8.46 0.87 -36.56
CA LEU A 284 -9.25 1.26 -35.40
C LEU A 284 -10.21 2.40 -35.76
N ASP A 285 -11.49 2.30 -35.36
CA ASP A 285 -12.40 3.44 -35.43
C ASP A 285 -11.94 4.50 -34.42
N SER A 286 -11.60 5.68 -34.94
CA SER A 286 -10.91 6.73 -34.22
C SER A 286 -11.48 8.10 -34.57
N ALA A 287 -12.81 8.20 -34.72
CA ALA A 287 -13.45 9.49 -35.02
C ALA A 287 -13.26 10.50 -33.88
N ASN A 288 -13.29 10.05 -32.61
CA ASN A 288 -13.09 10.87 -31.42
C ASN A 288 -11.90 10.33 -30.62
N VAL A 289 -10.78 11.05 -30.67
CA VAL A 289 -9.52 10.67 -30.02
C VAL A 289 -9.19 11.62 -28.88
N VAL A 290 -8.71 11.06 -27.78
CA VAL A 290 -8.18 11.81 -26.64
C VAL A 290 -6.72 11.41 -26.42
N ASP A 291 -5.83 12.39 -26.42
CA ASP A 291 -4.48 12.27 -25.86
C ASP A 291 -4.54 12.75 -24.40
N LEU A 292 -4.50 11.80 -23.46
CA LEU A 292 -4.73 12.04 -22.03
C LEU A 292 -3.40 12.08 -21.27
N GLY A 293 -3.12 13.21 -20.64
CA GLY A 293 -1.76 13.58 -20.22
C GLY A 293 -0.89 13.99 -21.41
N CYS A 294 -1.43 14.81 -22.32
CA CYS A 294 -0.80 15.10 -23.61
C CYS A 294 0.54 15.87 -23.49
N GLY A 295 0.85 16.44 -22.33
CA GLY A 295 2.04 17.23 -22.10
C GLY A 295 2.16 18.36 -23.11
N THR A 296 3.33 18.49 -23.71
CA THR A 296 3.63 19.51 -24.74
C THR A 296 2.91 19.27 -26.07
N GLY A 297 2.18 18.17 -26.26
CA GLY A 297 1.41 17.86 -27.47
C GLY A 297 2.14 17.00 -28.51
N TYR A 298 3.32 16.45 -28.17
CA TYR A 298 4.15 15.67 -29.10
C TYR A 298 3.44 14.45 -29.69
N PHE A 299 2.68 13.69 -28.90
CA PHE A 299 1.90 12.55 -29.40
C PHE A 299 0.56 12.98 -29.98
N THR A 300 -0.01 14.11 -29.54
CA THR A 300 -1.24 14.66 -30.10
C THR A 300 -1.11 14.87 -31.61
N THR A 301 -0.01 15.44 -32.08
CA THR A 301 0.21 15.64 -33.52
C THR A 301 0.36 14.33 -34.30
N ARG A 302 1.03 13.33 -33.73
CA ARG A 302 1.16 11.99 -34.34
C ARG A 302 -0.17 11.27 -34.42
N LEU A 303 -1.02 11.43 -33.42
CA LEU A 303 -2.38 10.90 -33.42
C LEU A 303 -3.21 11.59 -34.52
N ALA A 304 -3.07 12.91 -34.69
CA ALA A 304 -3.72 13.66 -35.77
C ALA A 304 -3.28 13.14 -37.15
N GLU A 305 -1.98 12.93 -37.36
CA GLU A 305 -1.42 12.42 -38.62
C GLU A 305 -1.82 10.98 -38.91
N ARG A 306 -1.77 10.10 -37.90
CA ARG A 306 -2.03 8.66 -38.06
C ARG A 306 -3.50 8.35 -38.26
N PHE A 307 -4.38 8.99 -37.51
CA PHE A 307 -5.80 8.62 -37.44
C PHE A 307 -6.73 9.60 -38.15
N MET A 308 -6.27 10.83 -38.44
CA MET A 308 -7.07 11.89 -39.04
C MET A 308 -8.49 11.98 -38.42
N PRO A 309 -8.59 12.09 -37.08
CA PRO A 309 -9.86 12.00 -36.37
C PRO A 309 -10.79 13.18 -36.71
N ALA A 310 -12.10 12.96 -36.61
CA ALA A 310 -13.08 14.04 -36.72
C ALA A 310 -13.00 15.03 -35.53
N ALA A 311 -12.61 14.52 -34.35
CA ALA A 311 -12.35 15.31 -33.16
C ALA A 311 -11.13 14.77 -32.40
N LEU A 312 -10.17 15.65 -32.11
CA LEU A 312 -9.00 15.34 -31.29
C LEU A 312 -8.94 16.29 -30.09
N LYS A 313 -8.76 15.73 -28.89
CA LYS A 313 -8.56 16.49 -27.65
C LYS A 313 -7.21 16.14 -27.03
N GLY A 314 -6.41 17.16 -26.72
CA GLY A 314 -5.26 17.03 -25.82
C GLY A 314 -5.68 17.46 -24.42
N ILE A 315 -5.65 16.54 -23.47
CA ILE A 315 -6.06 16.79 -22.08
C ILE A 315 -4.83 16.68 -21.18
N ASP A 316 -4.58 17.66 -20.32
CA ASP A 316 -3.50 17.60 -19.34
C ASP A 316 -3.89 18.34 -18.05
N LEU A 317 -3.34 17.90 -16.92
CA LEU A 317 -3.56 18.55 -15.62
C LEU A 317 -2.77 19.87 -15.51
N ALA A 318 -1.69 20.02 -16.27
CA ALA A 318 -0.78 21.15 -16.23
C ALA A 318 -1.12 22.18 -17.32
N GLN A 319 -1.75 23.30 -16.93
CA GLN A 319 -2.10 24.38 -17.86
C GLN A 319 -0.90 24.89 -18.69
N GLY A 320 0.31 24.98 -18.11
CA GLY A 320 1.49 25.44 -18.85
C GLY A 320 1.93 24.49 -19.98
N MET A 321 1.64 23.19 -19.86
CA MET A 321 1.87 22.22 -20.93
C MET A 321 0.91 22.46 -22.11
N LEU A 322 -0.37 22.71 -21.80
CA LEU A 322 -1.40 23.01 -22.80
C LEU A 322 -1.16 24.35 -23.49
N ASP A 323 -0.67 25.36 -22.76
CA ASP A 323 -0.33 26.66 -23.34
C ASP A 323 0.83 26.53 -24.33
N TYR A 324 1.84 25.73 -23.98
CA TYR A 324 2.92 25.37 -24.91
C TYR A 324 2.39 24.64 -26.14
N ALA A 325 1.56 23.61 -25.95
CA ALA A 325 0.99 22.81 -27.03
C ALA A 325 0.16 23.67 -27.99
N ARG A 326 -0.70 24.54 -27.45
CA ARG A 326 -1.51 25.49 -28.23
C ARG A 326 -0.65 26.46 -29.03
N GLN A 327 0.45 26.95 -28.45
CA GLN A 327 1.36 27.87 -29.14
C GLN A 327 2.10 27.22 -30.32
N HIS A 328 2.46 25.93 -30.21
CA HIS A 328 3.29 25.25 -31.21
C HIS A 328 2.48 24.48 -32.26
N TYR A 329 1.33 23.94 -31.87
CA TYR A 329 0.53 23.05 -32.72
C TYR A 329 -0.85 23.62 -33.06
N GLY A 330 -1.22 24.78 -32.49
CA GLY A 330 -2.42 25.52 -32.85
C GLY A 330 -3.70 24.68 -32.66
N ASP A 331 -4.57 24.74 -33.66
CA ASP A 331 -5.90 24.10 -33.63
C ASP A 331 -5.89 22.65 -34.14
N CYS A 332 -4.73 21.97 -34.16
CA CYS A 332 -4.69 20.54 -34.51
C CYS A 332 -5.50 19.67 -33.54
N ALA A 333 -5.77 20.18 -32.34
CA ALA A 333 -6.57 19.56 -31.30
C ALA A 333 -7.27 20.63 -30.45
N THR A 334 -8.33 20.22 -29.74
CA THR A 334 -8.88 21.02 -28.64
C THR A 334 -8.10 20.73 -27.35
N TRP A 335 -7.47 21.76 -26.79
CA TRP A 335 -6.64 21.65 -25.57
C TRP A 335 -7.44 21.93 -24.31
N VAL A 336 -7.54 20.95 -23.40
CA VAL A 336 -8.40 21.01 -22.20
C VAL A 336 -7.59 20.75 -20.93
N CYS A 337 -7.69 21.65 -19.94
CA CYS A 337 -7.10 21.44 -18.63
C CYS A 337 -8.06 20.65 -17.76
N ASP A 338 -7.74 19.40 -17.44
CA ASP A 338 -8.62 18.51 -16.69
C ASP A 338 -7.87 17.40 -15.96
N ASP A 339 -8.54 16.75 -15.01
CA ASP A 339 -8.01 15.62 -14.25
C ASP A 339 -8.43 14.29 -14.90
N ALA A 340 -7.46 13.41 -15.19
CA ALA A 340 -7.72 12.09 -15.77
C ALA A 340 -8.62 11.20 -14.90
N GLU A 341 -8.68 11.45 -13.59
CA GLU A 341 -9.57 10.72 -12.66
C GLU A 341 -11.00 11.29 -12.60
N SER A 342 -11.29 12.40 -13.29
CA SER A 342 -12.61 13.06 -13.28
C SER A 342 -12.77 13.97 -14.50
N LEU A 343 -12.89 13.37 -15.67
CA LEU A 343 -12.99 14.02 -16.97
C LEU A 343 -14.36 14.69 -17.19
N ALA A 344 -14.34 15.96 -17.56
CA ALA A 344 -15.49 16.72 -18.05
C ALA A 344 -15.89 16.34 -19.49
N LEU A 345 -15.94 15.04 -19.78
CA LEU A 345 -16.37 14.46 -21.05
C LEU A 345 -17.71 13.72 -20.89
N PRO A 346 -18.59 13.75 -21.90
CA PRO A 346 -19.82 12.96 -21.88
C PRO A 346 -19.54 11.46 -21.85
N ASP A 347 -20.45 10.71 -21.24
CA ASP A 347 -20.44 9.25 -21.27
C ASP A 347 -20.43 8.74 -22.71
N ARG A 348 -19.67 7.67 -22.96
CA ARG A 348 -19.65 6.95 -24.25
C ARG A 348 -19.45 7.88 -25.45
N SER A 349 -18.50 8.81 -25.35
CA SER A 349 -18.22 9.82 -26.38
C SER A 349 -16.87 9.65 -27.07
N VAL A 350 -15.97 8.83 -26.51
CA VAL A 350 -14.59 8.66 -27.00
C VAL A 350 -14.41 7.28 -27.64
N ASP A 351 -13.70 7.24 -28.76
CA ASP A 351 -13.38 6.01 -29.50
C ASP A 351 -12.00 5.47 -29.10
N LEU A 352 -11.02 6.36 -28.97
CA LEU A 352 -9.64 6.05 -28.56
C LEU A 352 -9.15 7.02 -27.50
N ILE A 353 -8.61 6.48 -26.40
CA ILE A 353 -7.77 7.19 -25.45
C ILE A 353 -6.34 6.70 -25.61
N PHE A 354 -5.41 7.63 -25.86
CA PHE A 354 -3.97 7.38 -25.82
C PHE A 354 -3.39 8.13 -24.62
N SER A 355 -2.54 7.47 -23.83
CA SER A 355 -1.91 8.08 -22.64
C SER A 355 -0.50 7.56 -22.49
N ASN A 356 0.51 8.43 -22.46
CA ASN A 356 1.89 7.99 -22.39
C ASN A 356 2.60 8.57 -21.16
N LEU A 357 2.99 7.68 -20.24
CA LEU A 357 3.66 8.03 -18.99
C LEU A 357 2.95 9.17 -18.22
N ALA A 358 1.62 9.10 -18.15
CA ALA A 358 0.79 10.04 -17.39
C ALA A 358 0.07 9.37 -16.22
N PHE A 359 -0.40 8.13 -16.37
CA PHE A 359 -1.27 7.48 -15.39
C PHE A 359 -0.59 7.20 -14.04
N GLN A 360 0.74 7.09 -13.98
CA GLN A 360 1.45 6.97 -12.70
C GLN A 360 1.32 8.20 -11.78
N TRP A 361 0.79 9.31 -12.30
CA TRP A 361 0.48 10.52 -11.53
C TRP A 361 -0.97 10.56 -11.01
N CYS A 362 -1.77 9.53 -11.32
CA CYS A 362 -3.11 9.35 -10.78
C CYS A 362 -3.02 8.64 -9.42
N GLU A 363 -3.75 9.13 -8.43
CA GLU A 363 -3.72 8.59 -7.06
C GLU A 363 -4.67 7.42 -6.88
N ARG A 364 -5.81 7.44 -7.58
CA ARG A 364 -6.88 6.45 -7.42
C ARG A 364 -7.04 5.67 -8.71
N LEU A 365 -6.26 4.61 -8.85
CA LEU A 365 -6.28 3.71 -10.01
C LEU A 365 -7.69 3.15 -10.32
N PRO A 366 -8.50 2.70 -9.33
CA PRO A 366 -9.88 2.27 -9.60
C PRO A 366 -10.75 3.37 -10.21
N GLN A 367 -10.69 4.59 -9.65
CA GLN A 367 -11.44 5.72 -10.18
C GLN A 367 -10.98 6.11 -11.60
N LEU A 368 -9.68 6.09 -11.87
CA LEU A 368 -9.17 6.29 -13.22
C LEU A 368 -9.78 5.25 -14.19
N ALA A 369 -9.73 3.97 -13.85
CA ALA A 369 -10.26 2.91 -14.71
C ALA A 369 -11.78 3.05 -14.94
N GLU A 370 -12.55 3.32 -13.89
CA GLU A 370 -13.99 3.60 -13.98
C GLU A 370 -14.29 4.82 -14.86
N GLU A 371 -13.49 5.88 -14.75
CA GLU A 371 -13.68 7.11 -15.52
C GLU A 371 -13.36 6.92 -17.00
N LEU A 372 -12.27 6.22 -17.32
CA LEU A 372 -11.94 5.82 -18.68
C LEU A 372 -13.04 4.94 -19.28
N ALA A 373 -13.55 3.98 -18.50
CA ALA A 373 -14.67 3.16 -18.90
C ALA A 373 -15.92 4.02 -19.15
N ARG A 374 -16.25 4.99 -18.30
CA ARG A 374 -17.42 5.87 -18.48
C ARG A 374 -17.39 6.62 -19.81
N VAL A 375 -16.26 7.26 -20.14
CA VAL A 375 -16.15 8.13 -21.33
C VAL A 375 -15.99 7.36 -22.64
N LEU A 376 -15.41 6.16 -22.61
CA LEU A 376 -15.26 5.31 -23.80
C LEU A 376 -16.60 4.73 -24.27
N LYS A 377 -16.81 4.73 -25.58
CA LYS A 377 -17.91 3.97 -26.21
C LYS A 377 -17.73 2.47 -25.95
N PRO A 378 -18.82 1.68 -25.98
CA PRO A 378 -18.71 0.22 -26.09
C PRO A 378 -17.76 -0.17 -27.22
N GLY A 379 -16.78 -1.03 -26.93
CA GLY A 379 -15.75 -1.40 -27.89
C GLY A 379 -14.67 -0.33 -28.14
N GLY A 380 -14.71 0.82 -27.46
CA GLY A 380 -13.64 1.83 -27.50
C GLY A 380 -12.34 1.32 -26.87
N VAL A 381 -11.22 1.94 -27.25
CA VAL A 381 -9.88 1.48 -26.87
C VAL A 381 -9.17 2.49 -25.98
N VAL A 382 -8.48 1.99 -24.97
CA VAL A 382 -7.45 2.73 -24.23
C VAL A 382 -6.09 2.09 -24.50
N ALA A 383 -5.14 2.89 -24.98
CA ALA A 383 -3.74 2.52 -25.07
C ALA A 383 -2.96 3.39 -24.09
N PHE A 384 -2.24 2.78 -23.16
CA PHE A 384 -1.48 3.49 -22.16
C PHE A 384 -0.11 2.91 -21.89
N THR A 385 0.80 3.76 -21.42
CA THR A 385 2.00 3.36 -20.71
C THR A 385 2.03 3.92 -19.29
N SER A 386 2.62 3.16 -18.38
CA SER A 386 2.84 3.55 -16.99
C SER A 386 4.18 2.97 -16.48
N LEU A 387 4.50 3.23 -15.23
CA LEU A 387 5.72 2.78 -14.58
C LEU A 387 5.41 1.75 -13.49
N GLY A 388 6.22 0.70 -13.41
CA GLY A 388 6.15 -0.40 -12.45
C GLY A 388 7.10 -0.24 -11.26
N GLU A 389 6.96 -1.12 -10.28
CA GLU A 389 7.64 -1.08 -8.97
C GLU A 389 9.17 -1.09 -9.05
N LYS A 390 9.75 -1.67 -10.12
CA LYS A 390 11.20 -1.72 -10.33
C LYS A 390 11.77 -0.44 -10.95
N THR A 391 10.93 0.56 -11.24
CA THR A 391 11.38 1.84 -11.76
C THR A 391 12.27 2.58 -10.76
N LEU A 392 13.47 2.97 -11.22
CA LEU A 392 14.53 3.67 -10.49
C LEU A 392 14.95 2.95 -9.21
N TYR A 393 15.00 1.61 -9.24
CA TYR A 393 15.39 0.81 -8.08
C TYR A 393 16.82 1.12 -7.63
N GLU A 394 17.73 1.45 -8.56
CA GLU A 394 19.11 1.84 -8.28
C GLU A 394 19.15 3.09 -7.41
N LEU A 395 18.36 4.11 -7.79
CA LEU A 395 18.24 5.35 -7.04
C LEU A 395 17.59 5.14 -5.67
N ARG A 396 16.58 4.27 -5.61
CA ARG A 396 15.91 3.90 -4.36
C ARG A 396 16.88 3.21 -3.39
N GLN A 397 17.65 2.23 -3.88
CA GLN A 397 18.66 1.51 -3.11
C GLN A 397 19.78 2.44 -2.64
N ALA A 398 20.28 3.32 -3.51
CA ALA A 398 21.32 4.28 -3.15
C ALA A 398 20.85 5.26 -2.06
N TRP A 399 19.60 5.73 -2.11
CA TRP A 399 19.02 6.61 -1.08
C TRP A 399 18.77 5.90 0.25
N ALA A 400 18.39 4.62 0.23
CA ALA A 400 18.16 3.83 1.45
C ALA A 400 19.43 3.73 2.32
N ALA A 401 20.62 3.83 1.72
CA ALA A 401 21.90 3.90 2.44
C ALA A 401 22.21 5.28 3.05
N VAL A 402 21.43 6.32 2.71
CA VAL A 402 21.70 7.71 3.08
C VAL A 402 20.76 8.19 4.18
N ASP A 403 19.45 8.03 3.97
CA ASP A 403 18.39 8.44 4.92
C ASP A 403 17.07 7.68 4.66
N GLY A 404 16.05 7.95 5.49
CA GLY A 404 14.74 7.30 5.42
C GLY A 404 13.64 8.10 4.72
N TYR A 405 13.95 9.19 4.00
CA TYR A 405 12.94 9.98 3.28
C TYR A 405 12.51 9.29 1.97
N VAL A 406 11.33 9.65 1.47
CA VAL A 406 10.89 9.20 0.15
C VAL A 406 11.61 10.03 -0.91
N HIS A 407 12.49 9.41 -1.69
CA HIS A 407 13.24 10.07 -2.79
C HIS A 407 12.80 9.65 -4.18
N VAL A 408 12.18 8.48 -4.32
CA VAL A 408 11.57 7.99 -5.56
C VAL A 408 10.08 7.78 -5.33
N ASN A 409 9.23 8.13 -6.30
CA ASN A 409 7.81 7.82 -6.25
C ASN A 409 7.58 6.31 -6.06
N ARG A 410 6.46 5.97 -5.44
CA ARG A 410 5.99 4.59 -5.44
C ARG A 410 5.21 4.34 -6.71
N PHE A 411 5.50 3.23 -7.35
CA PHE A 411 4.83 2.75 -8.55
C PHE A 411 4.09 1.46 -8.22
N LEU A 412 2.90 1.29 -8.79
CA LEU A 412 2.07 0.10 -8.54
C LEU A 412 2.61 -1.09 -9.36
N PRO A 413 2.52 -2.33 -8.84
CA PRO A 413 2.86 -3.53 -9.60
C PRO A 413 1.97 -3.65 -10.85
N ALA A 414 2.53 -4.20 -11.93
CA ALA A 414 1.81 -4.35 -13.20
C ALA A 414 0.52 -5.18 -13.06
N GLN A 415 0.53 -6.22 -12.22
CA GLN A 415 -0.65 -7.05 -11.95
C GLN A 415 -1.83 -6.22 -11.45
N GLN A 416 -1.58 -5.22 -10.59
CA GLN A 416 -2.64 -4.37 -10.06
C GLN A 416 -3.29 -3.50 -11.14
N TRP A 417 -2.50 -3.00 -12.12
CA TRP A 417 -3.04 -2.30 -13.29
C TRP A 417 -3.98 -3.21 -14.09
N GLN A 418 -3.54 -4.44 -14.34
CA GLN A 418 -4.33 -5.41 -15.10
C GLN A 418 -5.64 -5.76 -14.38
N GLU A 419 -5.58 -6.08 -13.08
CA GLU A 419 -6.73 -6.44 -12.26
C GLU A 419 -7.78 -5.32 -12.20
N VAL A 420 -7.36 -4.08 -11.95
CA VAL A 420 -8.28 -2.95 -11.82
C VAL A 420 -8.96 -2.62 -13.14
N PHE A 421 -8.22 -2.63 -14.26
CA PHE A 421 -8.83 -2.41 -15.57
C PHE A 421 -9.80 -3.54 -15.94
N VAL A 422 -9.46 -4.79 -15.67
CA VAL A 422 -10.39 -5.93 -15.89
C VAL A 422 -11.66 -5.78 -15.04
N GLN A 423 -11.54 -5.39 -13.78
CA GLN A 423 -12.69 -5.14 -12.90
C GLN A 423 -13.58 -3.98 -13.40
N ALA A 424 -12.99 -2.98 -14.07
CA ALA A 424 -13.72 -1.87 -14.69
C ALA A 424 -14.36 -2.20 -16.05
N GLY A 425 -14.27 -3.47 -16.52
CA GLY A 425 -14.89 -3.92 -17.77
C GLY A 425 -14.01 -3.73 -19.01
N PHE A 426 -12.70 -3.86 -18.86
CA PHE A 426 -11.75 -3.88 -19.97
C PHE A 426 -11.17 -5.27 -20.23
N HIS A 427 -10.90 -5.57 -21.50
CA HIS A 427 -10.07 -6.70 -21.91
C HIS A 427 -8.79 -6.22 -22.59
N PHE A 428 -7.64 -6.75 -22.17
CA PHE A 428 -6.36 -6.42 -22.77
C PHE A 428 -6.11 -7.24 -24.04
N ASN A 429 -5.90 -6.54 -25.16
CA ASN A 429 -5.41 -7.13 -26.41
C ASN A 429 -3.87 -7.19 -26.43
N TYR A 430 -3.22 -6.29 -25.68
CA TYR A 430 -1.79 -6.29 -25.47
C TYR A 430 -1.50 -5.82 -24.03
N PHE A 431 -0.65 -6.56 -23.33
CA PHE A 431 -0.13 -6.16 -22.02
C PHE A 431 1.29 -6.67 -21.87
N ALA A 432 2.25 -5.77 -21.66
CA ALA A 432 3.66 -6.11 -21.54
C ALA A 432 4.31 -5.29 -20.43
N VAL A 433 5.34 -5.87 -19.81
CA VAL A 433 6.16 -5.21 -18.80
C VAL A 433 7.61 -5.36 -19.25
N GLU A 434 8.24 -4.25 -19.60
CA GLU A 434 9.57 -4.24 -20.21
C GLU A 434 10.50 -3.28 -19.45
N PRO A 435 11.75 -3.70 -19.15
CA PRO A 435 12.73 -2.79 -18.58
C PRO A 435 13.33 -1.90 -19.67
N GLU A 436 13.25 -0.60 -19.46
CA GLU A 436 13.93 0.42 -20.26
C GLU A 436 15.09 1.00 -19.47
N VAL A 437 16.33 0.81 -19.94
CA VAL A 437 17.53 1.26 -19.24
C VAL A 437 18.15 2.43 -19.99
N LEU A 438 18.23 3.59 -19.34
CA LEU A 438 18.98 4.73 -19.87
C LEU A 438 20.33 4.86 -19.17
N GLN A 439 21.34 5.19 -19.96
CA GLN A 439 22.72 5.30 -19.52
C GLN A 439 23.13 6.75 -19.29
N TYR A 440 23.80 7.00 -18.17
CA TYR A 440 24.22 8.33 -17.74
C TYR A 440 25.69 8.37 -17.35
N ARG A 441 26.42 9.38 -17.83
CA ARG A 441 27.84 9.61 -17.45
C ARG A 441 28.06 9.69 -15.94
N ASP A 442 27.15 10.33 -15.22
CA ASP A 442 27.20 10.52 -13.77
C ASP A 442 25.79 10.78 -13.19
N LEU A 443 25.66 10.65 -11.87
CA LEU A 443 24.39 10.85 -11.17
C LEU A 443 23.84 12.28 -11.30
N ARG A 444 24.72 13.26 -11.54
CA ARG A 444 24.30 14.66 -11.76
C ARG A 444 23.57 14.80 -13.09
N HIS A 445 24.00 14.08 -14.13
CA HIS A 445 23.31 14.03 -15.40
C HIS A 445 21.89 13.44 -15.24
N LEU A 446 21.76 12.28 -14.58
CA LEU A 446 20.47 11.65 -14.29
C LEU A 446 19.53 12.58 -13.50
N THR A 447 20.01 13.11 -12.38
CA THR A 447 19.17 13.98 -11.53
C THR A 447 18.82 15.31 -12.20
N SER A 448 19.67 15.85 -13.06
CA SER A 448 19.34 17.04 -13.86
C SER A 448 18.26 16.75 -14.90
N GLU A 449 18.29 15.57 -15.52
CA GLU A 449 17.28 15.17 -16.52
C GLU A 449 15.91 14.96 -15.87
N LEU A 450 15.85 14.18 -14.78
CA LEU A 450 14.63 14.02 -13.98
C LEU A 450 14.06 15.36 -13.52
N LYS A 451 14.95 16.33 -13.22
CA LYS A 451 14.55 17.68 -12.88
C LYS A 451 13.99 18.45 -14.08
N GLY A 452 14.63 18.37 -15.24
CA GLY A 452 14.18 19.03 -16.46
C GLY A 452 12.82 18.55 -16.97
N LEU A 453 12.48 17.28 -16.68
CA LEU A 453 11.17 16.69 -16.99
C LEU A 453 10.03 17.22 -16.11
N GLY A 454 10.34 17.92 -15.00
CA GLY A 454 9.35 18.26 -13.98
C GLY A 454 8.94 17.07 -13.10
N ALA A 455 9.52 15.88 -13.34
CA ALA A 455 9.30 14.63 -12.60
C ALA A 455 10.06 14.59 -11.27
N HIS A 456 9.96 15.67 -10.48
CA HIS A 456 10.51 15.70 -9.14
C HIS A 456 9.67 14.86 -8.18
N ASN A 457 10.30 14.45 -7.07
CA ASN A 457 9.56 13.86 -5.97
C ASN A 457 8.66 14.90 -5.28
N VAL A 458 7.36 14.64 -5.30
CA VAL A 458 6.30 15.48 -4.75
C VAL A 458 5.52 14.81 -3.61
N ASN A 459 5.97 13.62 -3.18
CA ASN A 459 5.31 12.85 -2.13
C ASN A 459 5.33 13.59 -0.79
N GLN A 460 4.33 13.38 0.08
CA GLN A 460 4.34 13.98 1.43
C GLN A 460 5.54 13.51 2.28
N GLY A 461 6.01 12.28 2.07
CA GLY A 461 7.16 11.70 2.76
C GLY A 461 8.54 12.18 2.30
N ARG A 462 8.61 13.17 1.38
CA ARG A 462 9.88 13.72 0.87
C ARG A 462 10.59 14.59 1.90
N ASN A 463 11.90 14.76 1.74
CA ASN A 463 12.63 15.78 2.49
C ASN A 463 12.20 17.19 2.01
N ARG A 464 11.60 17.98 2.92
CA ARG A 464 11.14 19.36 2.64
C ARG A 464 12.25 20.41 2.84
N LYS A 465 13.40 20.01 3.38
CA LYS A 465 14.58 20.86 3.55
C LYS A 465 15.56 20.64 2.40
N MET A 466 16.42 21.63 2.16
CA MET A 466 17.51 21.48 1.20
C MET A 466 18.45 20.36 1.64
N THR A 467 18.70 19.39 0.76
CA THR A 467 19.66 18.32 1.02
C THR A 467 21.06 18.89 1.15
N GLY A 468 21.72 18.62 2.29
CA GLY A 468 23.09 19.05 2.54
C GLY A 468 24.11 18.38 1.61
N ARG A 469 25.35 18.88 1.62
CA ARG A 469 26.44 18.34 0.79
C ARG A 469 26.80 16.89 1.14
N ASP A 470 26.80 16.54 2.42
CA ASP A 470 27.21 15.20 2.87
C ASP A 470 26.23 14.09 2.44
N PRO A 471 24.89 14.24 2.59
CA PRO A 471 23.95 13.29 2.00
C PRO A 471 24.11 13.11 0.48
N ILE A 472 24.33 14.20 -0.27
CA ILE A 472 24.55 14.12 -1.73
C ILE A 472 25.82 13.31 -2.04
N ARG A 473 26.91 13.53 -1.30
CA ARG A 473 28.15 12.78 -1.48
C ARG A 473 27.97 11.28 -1.18
N ARG A 474 27.25 10.95 -0.11
CA ARG A 474 26.93 9.55 0.23
C ARG A 474 26.06 8.91 -0.84
N LEU A 475 25.08 9.62 -1.37
CA LEU A 475 24.25 9.15 -2.48
C LEU A 475 25.10 8.85 -3.71
N MET A 476 25.96 9.78 -4.12
CA MET A 476 26.86 9.59 -5.27
C MET A 476 27.70 8.33 -5.08
N ASN A 477 28.38 8.20 -3.93
CA ASN A 477 29.20 7.03 -3.64
C ASN A 477 28.39 5.71 -3.62
N ALA A 478 27.17 5.73 -3.07
CA ALA A 478 26.31 4.56 -3.04
C ALA A 478 25.80 4.18 -4.45
N TYR A 479 25.61 5.14 -5.35
CA TYR A 479 25.15 4.88 -6.71
C TYR A 479 26.28 4.32 -7.61
N GLU A 480 27.54 4.63 -7.32
CA GLU A 480 28.70 4.13 -8.09
C GLU A 480 28.79 2.60 -8.16
N GLN A 481 28.17 1.87 -7.23
CA GLN A 481 28.12 0.40 -7.27
C GLN A 481 27.39 -0.15 -8.51
N PHE A 482 26.56 0.68 -9.17
CA PHE A 482 25.83 0.30 -10.38
C PHE A 482 26.58 0.63 -11.68
N ARG A 483 27.78 1.21 -11.61
CA ARG A 483 28.54 1.57 -12.82
C ARG A 483 28.85 0.32 -13.64
N ASP A 484 28.51 0.36 -14.93
CA ASP A 484 28.80 -0.72 -15.85
C ASP A 484 30.24 -0.70 -16.36
N ASP A 485 30.61 -1.74 -17.10
CA ASP A 485 31.96 -1.92 -17.64
C ASP A 485 32.37 -0.83 -18.65
N ASP A 486 31.38 -0.16 -19.26
CA ASP A 486 31.56 0.99 -20.17
C ASP A 486 31.69 2.32 -19.42
N GLY A 487 31.67 2.28 -18.09
CA GLY A 487 31.80 3.45 -17.23
C GLY A 487 30.58 4.34 -17.23
N GLN A 488 29.38 3.84 -17.56
CA GLN A 488 28.11 4.55 -17.44
C GLN A 488 27.34 4.10 -16.19
N LEU A 489 26.44 4.96 -15.71
CA LEU A 489 25.50 4.65 -14.64
C LEU A 489 24.12 4.37 -15.24
N PRO A 490 23.51 3.21 -14.93
CA PRO A 490 22.18 2.90 -15.38
C PRO A 490 21.13 3.62 -14.54
N ALA A 491 19.99 3.87 -15.16
CA ALA A 491 18.71 4.04 -14.48
C ALA A 491 17.68 3.19 -15.21
N THR A 492 16.98 2.34 -14.46
CA THR A 492 15.99 1.43 -15.03
C THR A 492 14.58 1.98 -14.85
N TRP A 493 13.76 1.97 -15.91
CA TRP A 493 12.32 2.19 -15.85
C TRP A 493 11.63 0.88 -16.19
N GLU A 494 10.81 0.36 -15.29
CA GLU A 494 9.94 -0.78 -15.60
C GLU A 494 8.69 -0.22 -16.26
N VAL A 495 8.59 -0.36 -17.58
CA VAL A 495 7.51 0.24 -18.36
C VAL A 495 6.41 -0.79 -18.53
N ILE A 496 5.20 -0.41 -18.13
CA ILE A 496 3.99 -1.18 -18.34
C ILE A 496 3.33 -0.63 -19.61
N TYR A 497 3.10 -1.50 -20.59
CA TYR A 497 2.32 -1.20 -21.78
C TYR A 497 0.98 -1.90 -21.69
N GLY A 498 -0.10 -1.17 -21.96
CA GLY A 498 -1.46 -1.72 -22.01
C GLY A 498 -2.22 -1.22 -23.22
N VAL A 499 -2.79 -2.12 -24.01
CA VAL A 499 -3.83 -1.81 -25.00
C VAL A 499 -5.05 -2.65 -24.64
N ALA A 500 -6.09 -1.97 -24.18
CA ALA A 500 -7.31 -2.59 -23.71
C ALA A 500 -8.53 -2.01 -24.41
N ARG A 501 -9.54 -2.84 -24.59
CA ARG A 501 -10.82 -2.47 -25.17
C ARG A 501 -11.91 -2.62 -24.12
N LYS A 502 -12.82 -1.65 -24.09
CA LYS A 502 -13.99 -1.66 -23.22
C LYS A 502 -15.00 -2.68 -23.71
N ASP A 503 -15.56 -3.47 -22.79
CA ASP A 503 -16.61 -4.43 -23.09
C ASP A 503 -17.90 -3.73 -23.62
N GLY A 504 -18.71 -4.52 -24.32
CA GLY A 504 -19.92 -4.09 -25.04
C GLY A 504 -21.08 -3.62 -24.16
#